data_AF-A0A7X6VK57-F1
#
_entry.id   AF-A0A7X6VK57-F1
#
_cell.length_a   1.000
_cell.length_b   1.000
_cell.length_c   1.000
_cell.angle_alpha   90.00
_cell.angle_beta   90.00
_cell.angle_gamma   90.00
#
_symmetry.space_group_name_H-M   'P 1'
#
loop_
_entity.id
_entity.type
_entity.pdbx_description
1 polymer ?
#
loop_
_entity_poly.entity_id
_entity_poly.type
_entity_poly.pdbx_seq_one_letter_code
_entity_poly.pdbx_strand_id
1 'polypeptide(L)'
;MNITLKKRRSQHLAFGIVSLLTYSIVAILIIILAFIIIRGIGVINWEFLSTPPTDGMTGGGIFPAIVGTCYLILGSATFAFPIGIMSGIYMNEYAPKGKLVRFIRMMTNNLSGIPSIVFGLFGMALFVNKLSFGDSILAGSLTLALLSLPLVIRTTEEALKAIPDSFREGSYALGATKLQTIRRVTLPMALPNITTGLILAIG
;
A
#
# COMPACT_ATOMS: atom_id res chain seq x y z
N MET A 1 46.66 -2.13 25.56
CA MET A 1 45.81 -3.30 25.87
C MET A 1 44.48 -2.96 26.58
N ASN A 2 44.36 -1.89 27.39
CA ASN A 2 43.12 -1.58 28.13
C ASN A 2 41.98 -0.94 27.32
N ILE A 3 42.26 -0.27 26.19
CA ILE A 3 41.23 0.43 25.40
C ILE A 3 40.30 -0.55 24.67
N THR A 4 40.81 -1.71 24.27
CA THR A 4 40.04 -2.75 23.56
C THR A 4 39.05 -3.47 24.49
N LEU A 5 39.41 -3.69 25.76
CA LEU A 5 38.53 -4.32 26.75
C LEU A 5 37.36 -3.41 27.19
N LYS A 6 37.59 -2.10 27.36
CA LYS A 6 36.53 -1.14 27.69
C LYS A 6 35.52 -0.98 26.54
N LYS A 7 36.01 -0.97 25.29
CA LYS A 7 35.16 -0.99 24.08
C LYS A 7 34.33 -2.27 23.99
N ARG A 8 34.93 -3.44 24.27
CA ARG A 8 34.24 -4.75 24.23
C ARG A 8 33.16 -4.87 25.32
N ARG A 9 33.41 -4.37 26.54
CA ARG A 9 32.40 -4.30 27.61
C ARG A 9 31.26 -3.34 27.29
N SER A 10 31.56 -2.15 26.78
CA SER A 10 30.54 -1.18 26.34
C SER A 10 29.67 -1.77 25.22
N GLN A 11 30.29 -2.48 24.28
CA GLN A 11 29.60 -3.19 23.22
C GLN A 11 28.66 -4.28 23.79
N HIS A 12 29.14 -5.16 24.68
CA HIS A 12 28.29 -6.19 25.28
C HIS A 12 27.14 -5.62 26.13
N LEU A 13 27.37 -4.51 26.83
CA LEU A 13 26.32 -3.79 27.56
C LEU A 13 25.29 -3.17 26.60
N ALA A 14 25.73 -2.50 25.54
CA ALA A 14 24.86 -1.92 24.52
C ALA A 14 24.02 -3.01 23.83
N PHE A 15 24.64 -4.10 23.38
CA PHE A 15 23.92 -5.24 22.78
C PHE A 15 23.00 -5.93 23.79
N GLY A 16 23.39 -6.04 25.06
CA GLY A 16 22.54 -6.59 26.12
C GLY A 16 21.29 -5.75 26.36
N ILE A 17 21.43 -4.43 26.44
CA ILE A 17 20.30 -3.49 26.62
C ILE A 17 19.37 -3.53 25.40
N VAL A 18 19.92 -3.44 24.18
CA VAL A 18 19.11 -3.50 22.95
C VAL A 18 18.39 -4.84 22.81
N SER A 19 19.05 -5.95 23.16
CA SER A 19 18.42 -7.27 23.14
C SER A 19 17.29 -7.36 24.16
N LEU A 20 17.49 -6.84 25.38
CA LEU A 20 16.47 -6.82 26.43
C LEU A 20 15.26 -5.96 26.04
N LEU A 21 15.49 -4.79 25.43
CA LEU A 21 14.41 -3.96 24.88
C LEU A 21 13.65 -4.66 23.74
N THR A 22 14.38 -5.38 22.87
CA THR A 22 13.74 -6.15 21.79
C THR A 22 12.86 -7.26 22.38
N TYR A 23 13.37 -8.02 23.36
CA TYR A 23 12.60 -9.06 24.03
C TYR A 23 11.41 -8.49 24.80
N SER A 24 11.53 -7.32 25.42
CA SER A 24 10.39 -6.71 26.13
C SER A 24 9.28 -6.29 25.18
N ILE A 25 9.61 -5.70 24.02
CA ILE A 25 8.63 -5.34 22.99
C ILE A 25 7.92 -6.59 22.47
N VAL A 26 8.67 -7.64 22.14
CA VAL A 26 8.10 -8.91 21.68
C VAL A 26 7.23 -9.55 22.76
N ALA A 27 7.65 -9.53 24.02
CA ALA A 27 6.86 -10.05 25.13
C ALA A 27 5.55 -9.29 25.31
N ILE A 28 5.58 -7.94 25.26
CA ILE A 28 4.37 -7.11 25.32
C ILE A 28 3.44 -7.43 24.15
N LEU A 29 3.96 -7.57 22.93
CA LEU A 29 3.17 -7.96 21.77
C LEU A 29 2.48 -9.31 21.98
N ILE A 30 3.22 -10.33 22.46
CA ILE A 30 2.68 -11.66 22.76
C ILE A 30 1.58 -11.56 23.83
N ILE A 31 1.78 -10.75 24.88
CA ILE A 31 0.78 -10.55 25.94
C ILE A 31 -0.50 -9.91 25.39
N ILE A 32 -0.38 -8.88 24.55
CA ILE A 32 -1.53 -8.22 23.92
C ILE A 32 -2.28 -9.21 23.02
N LEU A 33 -1.57 -9.95 22.18
CA LEU A 33 -2.18 -10.96 21.31
C LEU A 33 -2.86 -12.07 22.11
N ALA A 34 -2.19 -12.60 23.15
CA ALA A 34 -2.77 -13.62 24.03
C ALA A 34 -4.03 -13.10 24.75
N PHE A 35 -4.00 -11.86 25.25
CA PHE A 35 -5.17 -11.22 25.87
C PHE A 35 -6.34 -11.10 24.90
N ILE A 36 -6.09 -10.64 23.66
CA ILE A 36 -7.12 -10.52 22.61
C ILE A 36 -7.69 -11.90 22.24
N ILE A 37 -6.84 -12.92 22.08
CA ILE A 37 -7.29 -14.27 21.71
C ILE A 37 -8.10 -14.91 22.84
N ILE A 38 -7.59 -14.90 24.07
CA ILE A 38 -8.26 -15.55 25.21
C ILE A 38 -9.63 -14.93 25.47
N ARG A 39 -9.74 -13.59 25.37
CA ARG A 39 -11.03 -12.89 25.59
C ARG A 39 -11.93 -12.89 24.35
N GLY A 40 -11.35 -12.91 23.15
CA GLY A 40 -12.08 -12.78 21.89
C GLY A 40 -12.63 -14.11 21.37
N ILE A 41 -11.92 -15.22 21.56
CA ILE A 41 -12.28 -16.51 20.92
C ILE A 41 -13.65 -17.03 21.32
N GLY A 42 -14.09 -16.74 22.56
CA GLY A 42 -15.42 -17.12 23.05
C GLY A 42 -16.58 -16.35 22.43
N VAL A 43 -16.30 -15.22 21.78
CA VAL A 43 -17.30 -14.33 21.14
C VAL A 43 -17.38 -14.57 19.63
N ILE A 44 -16.37 -15.24 19.03
CA ILE A 44 -16.36 -15.55 17.60
C ILE A 44 -17.36 -16.67 17.32
N ASN A 45 -18.57 -16.28 16.94
CA ASN A 45 -19.61 -17.18 16.44
C ASN A 45 -20.20 -16.62 15.14
N TRP A 46 -21.04 -17.41 14.48
CA TRP A 46 -21.66 -16.98 13.21
C TRP A 46 -22.52 -15.72 13.37
N GLU A 47 -23.18 -15.58 14.51
CA GLU A 47 -24.00 -14.42 14.84
C GLU A 47 -23.16 -13.14 14.92
N PHE A 48 -22.01 -13.16 15.59
CA PHE A 48 -21.05 -12.07 15.65
C PHE A 48 -20.52 -11.67 14.26
N LEU A 49 -20.33 -12.63 13.35
CA LEU A 49 -19.85 -12.32 11.99
C LEU A 49 -20.94 -11.77 11.06
N SER A 50 -22.21 -12.14 11.29
CA SER A 50 -23.32 -11.86 10.36
C SER A 50 -24.29 -10.78 10.83
N THR A 51 -24.23 -10.36 12.10
CA THR A 51 -25.12 -9.33 12.65
C THR A 51 -24.46 -7.95 12.66
N PRO A 52 -25.26 -6.87 12.61
CA PRO A 52 -24.77 -5.52 12.85
C PRO A 52 -24.40 -5.31 14.33
N PRO A 53 -23.54 -4.33 14.63
CA PRO A 53 -23.19 -3.97 16.00
C PRO A 53 -24.40 -3.37 16.72
N THR A 54 -24.52 -3.65 18.01
CA THR A 54 -25.52 -3.08 18.92
C THR A 54 -24.84 -2.28 20.03
N ASP A 55 -25.63 -1.53 20.80
CA ASP A 55 -25.16 -0.82 22.00
C ASP A 55 -23.92 0.06 21.76
N GLY A 56 -23.93 0.82 20.65
CA GLY A 56 -22.83 1.73 20.32
C GLY A 56 -21.48 1.03 20.09
N MET A 57 -21.48 -0.12 19.39
CA MET A 57 -20.30 -0.97 19.12
C MET A 57 -19.79 -1.78 20.32
N THR A 58 -20.52 -1.81 21.44
CA THR A 58 -20.13 -2.61 22.62
C THR A 58 -20.72 -4.02 22.63
N GLY A 59 -21.70 -4.30 21.75
CA GLY A 59 -22.31 -5.61 21.55
C GLY A 59 -22.65 -5.87 20.07
N GLY A 60 -23.32 -6.99 19.82
CA GLY A 60 -23.70 -7.40 18.46
C GLY A 60 -22.52 -7.87 17.62
N GLY A 61 -22.66 -7.77 16.30
CA GLY A 61 -21.67 -8.28 15.35
C GLY A 61 -20.90 -7.23 14.56
N ILE A 62 -20.03 -7.69 13.66
CA ILE A 62 -19.10 -6.85 12.88
C ILE A 62 -19.40 -6.88 11.37
N PHE A 63 -20.55 -7.40 10.97
CA PHE A 63 -20.88 -7.60 9.56
C PHE A 63 -20.75 -6.35 8.69
N PRO A 64 -21.28 -5.17 9.08
CA PRO A 64 -21.13 -3.95 8.29
C PRO A 64 -19.68 -3.48 8.15
N ALA A 65 -18.82 -3.76 9.13
CA ALA A 65 -17.40 -3.40 9.06
C ALA A 65 -16.67 -4.28 8.03
N ILE A 66 -16.92 -5.60 8.04
CA ILE A 66 -16.35 -6.53 7.06
C ILE A 66 -16.77 -6.14 5.64
N VAL A 67 -18.08 -5.98 5.43
CA VAL A 67 -18.65 -5.63 4.13
C VAL A 67 -18.20 -4.24 3.68
N GLY A 68 -18.17 -3.28 4.61
CA GLY A 68 -17.67 -1.92 4.37
C GLY A 68 -16.22 -1.90 3.91
N THR A 69 -15.34 -2.64 4.58
CA THR A 69 -13.94 -2.78 4.16
C THR A 69 -13.83 -3.38 2.76
N CYS A 70 -14.58 -4.45 2.45
CA CYS A 70 -14.60 -5.03 1.10
C CYS A 70 -15.03 -4.01 0.03
N TYR A 71 -16.11 -3.25 0.27
CA TYR A 71 -16.57 -2.25 -0.67
C TYR A 71 -15.59 -1.09 -0.84
N LEU A 72 -14.94 -0.64 0.24
CA LEU A 72 -13.93 0.40 0.19
C LEU A 72 -12.71 -0.04 -0.62
N ILE A 73 -12.22 -1.26 -0.40
CA ILE A 73 -11.10 -1.84 -1.15
C ILE A 73 -11.45 -1.99 -2.63
N LEU A 74 -12.60 -2.60 -2.95
CA LEU A 74 -13.02 -2.81 -4.34
C LEU A 74 -13.26 -1.48 -5.05
N GLY A 75 -13.93 -0.53 -4.39
CA GLY A 75 -14.16 0.80 -4.92
C GLY A 75 -12.83 1.51 -5.19
N SER A 76 -11.91 1.49 -4.23
CA SER A 76 -10.60 2.12 -4.37
C SER A 76 -9.79 1.50 -5.51
N ALA A 77 -9.70 0.17 -5.57
CA ALA A 77 -8.97 -0.56 -6.60
C ALA A 77 -9.52 -0.28 -8.00
N THR A 78 -10.84 -0.16 -8.15
CA THR A 78 -11.50 0.14 -9.44
C THR A 78 -11.00 1.45 -10.05
N PHE A 79 -10.72 2.46 -9.22
CA PHE A 79 -10.18 3.74 -9.70
C PHE A 79 -8.66 3.78 -9.69
N ALA A 80 -8.03 3.37 -8.59
CA ALA A 80 -6.59 3.50 -8.40
C ALA A 80 -5.78 2.59 -9.31
N PHE A 81 -6.22 1.34 -9.53
CA PHE A 81 -5.42 0.37 -10.27
C PHE A 81 -5.33 0.72 -11.76
N PRO A 82 -6.44 0.97 -12.49
CA PRO A 82 -6.34 1.33 -13.89
C PRO A 82 -5.55 2.63 -14.10
N ILE A 83 -5.87 3.67 -13.32
CA ILE A 83 -5.21 4.98 -13.45
C ILE A 83 -3.74 4.87 -13.09
N GLY A 84 -3.41 4.18 -12.00
CA GLY A 84 -2.04 4.04 -11.52
C GLY A 84 -1.17 3.18 -12.46
N ILE A 85 -1.69 2.04 -12.92
CA ILE A 85 -0.98 1.15 -13.86
C ILE A 85 -0.75 1.87 -15.18
N MET A 86 -1.78 2.49 -15.75
CA MET A 86 -1.64 3.24 -17.00
C MET A 86 -0.65 4.40 -16.86
N SER A 87 -0.67 5.12 -15.74
CA SER A 87 0.28 6.20 -15.46
C SER A 87 1.71 5.68 -15.32
N GLY A 88 1.91 4.54 -14.64
CA GLY A 88 3.22 3.89 -14.51
C GLY A 88 3.77 3.39 -15.85
N ILE A 89 2.91 2.77 -16.68
CA ILE A 89 3.26 2.38 -18.07
C ILE A 89 3.65 3.62 -18.87
N TYR A 90 2.86 4.70 -18.79
CA TYR A 90 3.16 5.94 -19.50
C TYR A 90 4.49 6.53 -19.05
N MET A 91 4.73 6.63 -17.73
CA MET A 91 5.97 7.15 -17.15
C MET A 91 7.21 6.37 -17.59
N ASN A 92 7.14 5.04 -17.63
CA ASN A 92 8.29 4.22 -17.99
C ASN A 92 8.50 4.13 -19.52
N GLU A 93 7.44 3.85 -20.27
CA GLU A 93 7.57 3.50 -21.68
C GLU A 93 7.45 4.72 -22.59
N TYR A 94 6.54 5.65 -22.33
CA TYR A 94 6.23 6.75 -23.26
C TYR A 94 6.86 8.08 -22.88
N ALA A 95 7.05 8.34 -21.59
CA ALA A 95 7.38 9.66 -21.14
C ALA A 95 8.83 10.04 -21.50
N PRO A 96 9.06 11.16 -22.20
CA PRO A 96 10.40 11.58 -22.58
C PRO A 96 11.20 11.93 -21.32
N LYS A 97 12.49 11.54 -21.28
CA LYS A 97 13.41 11.88 -20.17
C LYS A 97 13.62 13.40 -20.10
N GLY A 98 12.68 14.11 -19.48
CA GLY A 98 12.59 15.56 -19.49
C GLY A 98 12.15 16.15 -18.15
N LYS A 99 12.08 17.49 -18.08
CA LYS A 99 11.74 18.21 -16.85
C LYS A 99 10.35 17.86 -16.31
N LEU A 100 9.37 17.63 -17.20
CA LEU A 100 8.00 17.27 -16.83
C LEU A 100 7.93 15.93 -16.10
N VAL A 101 8.59 14.90 -16.63
CA VAL A 101 8.66 13.56 -16.02
C VAL A 101 9.35 13.61 -14.66
N ARG A 102 10.45 14.37 -14.56
CA ARG A 102 11.15 14.58 -13.30
C ARG A 102 10.26 15.29 -12.27
N PHE A 103 9.48 16.27 -12.71
CA PHE A 103 8.53 16.99 -11.86
C PHE A 103 7.41 16.07 -11.36
N ILE A 104 6.78 15.30 -12.25
CA ILE A 104 5.74 14.32 -11.88
C ILE A 104 6.30 13.32 -10.87
N ARG A 105 7.48 12.74 -11.13
CA ARG A 105 8.12 11.78 -10.20
C ARG A 105 8.42 12.42 -8.84
N MET A 106 8.84 13.68 -8.81
CA MET A 106 9.04 14.43 -7.56
C MET A 106 7.72 14.61 -6.80
N MET A 107 6.63 14.96 -7.50
CA MET A 107 5.31 15.11 -6.89
C MET A 107 4.79 13.78 -6.35
N THR A 108 4.89 12.68 -7.12
CA THR A 108 4.47 11.34 -6.69
C THR A 108 5.26 10.88 -5.46
N ASN A 109 6.57 11.17 -5.41
CA ASN A 109 7.40 10.91 -4.23
C ASN A 109 6.98 11.75 -3.03
N ASN A 110 6.67 13.03 -3.24
CA ASN A 110 6.19 13.91 -2.17
C ASN A 110 4.82 13.45 -1.63
N LEU A 111 3.90 13.04 -2.52
CA LEU A 111 2.59 12.49 -2.14
C LEU A 111 2.74 11.22 -1.29
N SER A 112 3.72 10.37 -1.60
CA SER A 112 4.01 9.17 -0.81
C SER A 112 4.54 9.49 0.59
N GLY A 113 5.04 10.71 0.82
CA GLY A 113 5.50 11.19 2.12
C GLY A 113 4.41 11.88 2.96
N ILE A 114 3.22 12.09 2.39
CA ILE A 114 2.10 12.72 3.11
C ILE A 114 1.49 11.69 4.08
N PRO A 115 1.28 12.05 5.37
CA PRO A 115 0.60 11.17 6.32
C PRO A 115 -0.82 10.81 5.88
N SER A 116 -1.25 9.58 6.11
CA SER A 116 -2.58 9.09 5.71
C SER A 116 -3.75 9.91 6.26
N ILE A 117 -3.61 10.49 7.47
CA ILE A 117 -4.62 11.36 8.08
C ILE A 117 -4.91 12.61 7.24
N VAL A 118 -3.90 13.13 6.54
CA VAL A 118 -4.05 14.31 5.68
C VAL A 118 -4.90 13.95 4.45
N PHE A 119 -4.70 12.77 3.87
CA PHE A 119 -5.58 12.27 2.81
C PHE A 119 -7.01 12.08 3.31
N GLY A 120 -7.22 11.57 4.53
CA GLY A 120 -8.54 11.45 5.14
C GLY A 120 -9.26 12.80 5.26
N LEU A 121 -8.59 13.81 5.81
CA LEU A 121 -9.14 15.16 5.94
C LEU A 121 -9.38 15.82 4.58
N PHE A 122 -8.46 15.64 3.63
CA PHE A 122 -8.63 16.13 2.26
C PHE A 122 -9.82 15.48 1.57
N GLY A 123 -9.97 14.16 1.70
CA GLY A 123 -11.06 13.39 1.14
C GLY A 123 -12.42 13.83 1.69
N MET A 124 -12.49 14.07 3.00
CA MET A 124 -13.68 14.65 3.63
C MET A 124 -13.98 16.06 3.08
N ALA A 125 -12.99 16.95 3.04
CA ALA A 125 -13.18 18.30 2.54
C ALA A 125 -13.63 18.33 1.06
N LEU A 126 -13.06 17.46 0.22
CA LEU A 126 -13.33 17.41 -1.21
C LEU A 126 -14.61 16.61 -1.54
N PHE A 127 -14.67 15.34 -1.17
CA PHE A 127 -15.75 14.45 -1.59
C PHE A 127 -17.01 14.63 -0.75
N VAL A 128 -16.86 14.71 0.58
CA VAL A 128 -18.01 14.83 1.49
C VAL A 128 -18.58 16.25 1.44
N ASN A 129 -17.75 17.27 1.66
CA ASN A 129 -18.22 18.65 1.82
C ASN A 129 -18.36 19.40 0.49
N LYS A 130 -17.35 19.35 -0.39
CA LYS A 130 -17.34 20.16 -1.62
C LYS A 130 -18.16 19.55 -2.76
N LEU A 131 -18.11 18.23 -2.91
CA LEU A 131 -18.86 17.49 -3.93
C LEU A 131 -20.18 16.92 -3.40
N SER A 132 -20.49 17.15 -2.12
CA SER A 132 -21.76 16.76 -1.48
C SER A 132 -22.08 15.26 -1.60
N PHE A 133 -21.07 14.38 -1.61
CA PHE A 133 -21.30 12.93 -1.62
C PHE A 133 -21.77 12.41 -0.25
N GLY A 134 -21.71 13.23 0.79
CA GLY A 134 -22.01 12.84 2.16
C GLY A 134 -21.07 11.76 2.69
N ASP A 135 -21.35 11.26 3.89
CA ASP A 135 -20.61 10.17 4.53
C ASP A 135 -20.91 8.84 3.82
N SER A 136 -20.25 8.63 2.69
CA SER A 136 -20.55 7.53 1.77
C SER A 136 -19.34 6.66 1.47
N ILE A 137 -19.62 5.40 1.12
CA ILE A 137 -18.61 4.43 0.65
C ILE A 137 -17.87 4.99 -0.57
N LEU A 138 -18.56 5.72 -1.46
CA LEU A 138 -17.93 6.34 -2.62
C LEU A 138 -16.88 7.38 -2.20
N ALA A 139 -17.21 8.29 -1.28
CA ALA A 139 -16.25 9.27 -0.76
C ALA A 139 -15.03 8.61 -0.11
N GLY A 140 -15.26 7.58 0.73
CA GLY A 140 -14.19 6.81 1.34
C GLY A 140 -13.29 6.09 0.32
N SER A 141 -13.91 5.42 -0.66
CA SER A 141 -13.19 4.66 -1.70
C SER A 141 -12.35 5.56 -2.61
N LEU A 142 -12.85 6.74 -2.98
CA LEU A 142 -12.09 7.73 -3.76
C LEU A 142 -10.94 8.32 -2.95
N THR A 143 -11.14 8.54 -1.64
CA THR A 143 -10.07 9.00 -0.75
C THR A 143 -8.95 7.97 -0.65
N LEU A 144 -9.30 6.69 -0.46
CA LEU A 144 -8.35 5.58 -0.47
C LEU A 144 -7.68 5.43 -1.84
N ALA A 145 -8.40 5.67 -2.94
CA ALA A 145 -7.84 5.62 -4.27
C ALA A 145 -6.75 6.68 -4.48
N LEU A 146 -6.98 7.91 -4.00
CA LEU A 146 -5.97 8.98 -4.04
C LEU A 146 -4.74 8.65 -3.19
N LEU A 147 -4.93 8.04 -2.02
CA LEU A 147 -3.84 7.60 -1.16
C LEU A 147 -3.02 6.48 -1.80
N SER A 148 -3.67 5.53 -2.47
CA SER A 148 -3.02 4.36 -3.08
C SER A 148 -2.38 4.67 -4.44
N LEU A 149 -2.83 5.73 -5.12
CA LEU A 149 -2.38 6.10 -6.47
C LEU A 149 -0.85 6.21 -6.61
N PRO A 150 -0.12 6.93 -5.74
CA PRO A 150 1.32 7.12 -5.89
C PRO A 150 2.08 5.80 -5.76
N LEU A 151 1.63 4.92 -4.87
CA LEU A 151 2.20 3.60 -4.65
C LEU A 151 1.98 2.70 -5.88
N VAL A 152 0.77 2.68 -6.45
CA VAL A 152 0.47 1.89 -7.65
C VAL A 152 1.27 2.37 -8.86
N ILE A 153 1.39 3.70 -9.05
CA ILE A 153 2.20 4.29 -10.14
C ILE A 153 3.65 3.84 -10.01
N ARG A 154 4.22 4.01 -8.82
CA ARG A 154 5.64 3.75 -8.57
C ARG A 154 5.97 2.26 -8.66
N THR A 155 5.13 1.40 -8.10
CA THR A 155 5.34 -0.06 -8.19
C THR A 155 5.23 -0.54 -9.63
N THR A 156 4.32 0.02 -10.43
CA THR A 156 4.22 -0.29 -11.86
C THR A 156 5.43 0.21 -12.65
N GLU A 157 5.88 1.44 -12.39
CA GLU A 157 7.05 2.03 -13.05
C GLU A 157 8.32 1.21 -12.76
N GLU A 158 8.59 0.90 -11.48
CA GLU A 158 9.76 0.13 -11.10
C GLU A 158 9.69 -1.32 -11.61
N ALA A 159 8.51 -1.94 -11.67
CA ALA A 159 8.32 -3.27 -12.25
C ALA A 159 8.69 -3.32 -13.74
N LEU A 160 8.28 -2.32 -14.52
CA LEU A 160 8.61 -2.25 -15.95
C LEU A 160 10.08 -1.89 -16.19
N LYS A 161 10.63 -1.02 -15.34
CA LYS A 161 12.03 -0.59 -15.41
C LYS A 161 13.01 -1.70 -15.03
N ALA A 162 12.60 -2.67 -14.22
CA ALA A 162 13.40 -3.84 -13.87
C ALA A 162 13.64 -4.78 -15.07
N ILE A 163 12.85 -4.68 -16.14
CA ILE A 163 13.00 -5.50 -17.35
C ILE A 163 14.17 -4.99 -18.20
N PRO A 164 15.15 -5.84 -18.56
CA PRO A 164 16.26 -5.47 -19.42
C PRO A 164 15.82 -4.90 -20.77
N ASP A 165 16.49 -3.84 -21.23
CA ASP A 165 16.15 -3.18 -22.51
C ASP A 165 16.37 -4.06 -23.74
N SER A 166 17.18 -5.12 -23.63
CA SER A 166 17.40 -6.10 -24.71
C SER A 166 16.10 -6.77 -25.19
N PHE A 167 15.11 -6.97 -24.31
CA PHE A 167 13.79 -7.49 -24.71
C PHE A 167 13.02 -6.49 -25.56
N ARG A 168 13.15 -5.18 -25.28
CA ARG A 168 12.51 -4.12 -26.06
C ARG A 168 13.18 -4.01 -27.44
N GLU A 169 14.51 -3.97 -27.46
CA GLU A 169 15.31 -3.91 -28.68
C GLU A 169 15.09 -5.12 -29.58
N GLY A 170 15.06 -6.33 -29.01
CA GLY A 170 14.75 -7.56 -29.76
C GLY A 170 13.34 -7.56 -30.36
N SER A 171 12.35 -7.06 -29.62
CA SER A 171 10.98 -6.90 -30.14
C SER A 171 10.92 -5.90 -31.30
N TYR A 172 11.63 -4.77 -31.20
CA TYR A 172 11.72 -3.79 -32.29
C TYR A 172 12.46 -4.32 -33.51
N ALA A 173 13.50 -5.13 -33.33
CA ALA A 173 14.24 -5.77 -34.43
C ALA A 173 13.37 -6.74 -35.25
N LEU A 174 12.35 -7.34 -34.62
CA LEU A 174 11.34 -8.16 -35.29
C LEU A 174 10.23 -7.34 -35.97
N GLY A 175 10.35 -6.01 -36.01
CA GLY A 175 9.38 -5.10 -36.61
C GLY A 175 8.15 -4.83 -35.76
N ALA A 176 8.16 -5.19 -34.46
CA ALA A 176 7.03 -4.93 -33.59
C ALA A 176 6.92 -3.43 -33.25
N THR A 177 5.70 -2.92 -33.19
CA THR A 177 5.42 -1.55 -32.71
C THR A 177 5.59 -1.45 -31.20
N LYS A 178 5.83 -0.24 -30.68
CA LYS A 178 5.91 0.04 -29.24
C LYS A 178 4.73 -0.51 -28.43
N LEU A 179 3.51 -0.34 -28.93
CA LEU A 179 2.33 -0.88 -28.25
C LEU A 179 2.32 -2.42 -28.24
N GLN A 180 2.79 -3.06 -29.31
CA GLN A 180 2.92 -4.52 -29.37
C GLN A 180 4.00 -5.01 -28.40
N THR A 181 5.16 -4.36 -28.36
CA THR A 181 6.22 -4.66 -27.38
C THR A 181 5.71 -4.55 -25.94
N ILE A 182 4.99 -3.47 -25.62
CA ILE A 182 4.42 -3.30 -24.28
C ILE A 182 3.40 -4.38 -23.96
N ARG A 183 2.38 -4.56 -24.81
CA ARG A 183 1.27 -5.48 -24.50
C ARG A 183 1.67 -6.95 -24.53
N ARG A 184 2.64 -7.35 -25.36
CA ARG A 184 3.00 -8.76 -25.58
C ARG A 184 4.30 -9.19 -24.91
N VAL A 185 5.19 -8.27 -24.55
CA VAL A 185 6.51 -8.60 -24.00
C VAL A 185 6.68 -8.01 -22.61
N THR A 186 6.71 -6.68 -22.48
CA THR A 186 7.12 -6.05 -21.21
C THR A 186 6.02 -6.08 -20.14
N LEU A 187 4.77 -5.81 -20.51
CA LEU A 187 3.66 -5.82 -19.55
C LEU A 187 3.45 -7.23 -18.96
N PRO A 188 3.33 -8.33 -19.74
CA PRO A 188 3.20 -9.68 -19.18
C PRO A 188 4.38 -10.08 -18.28
N MET A 189 5.60 -9.66 -18.61
CA MET A 189 6.78 -9.94 -17.80
C MET A 189 6.80 -9.13 -16.49
N ALA A 190 6.25 -7.91 -16.48
CA ALA A 190 6.13 -7.08 -15.30
C ALA A 190 4.94 -7.46 -14.39
N LEU A 191 3.94 -8.18 -14.91
CA LEU A 191 2.69 -8.48 -14.18
C LEU A 191 2.91 -9.06 -12.77
N PRO A 192 3.79 -10.06 -12.53
CA PRO A 192 3.99 -10.60 -11.18
C PRO A 192 4.46 -9.56 -10.15
N ASN A 193 5.32 -8.63 -10.60
CA ASN A 193 5.81 -7.54 -9.77
C ASN A 193 4.75 -6.46 -9.57
N ILE A 194 3.98 -6.14 -10.62
CA ILE A 194 2.84 -5.22 -10.53
C ILE A 194 1.81 -5.77 -9.55
N THR A 195 1.39 -7.04 -9.67
CA THR A 195 0.41 -7.65 -8.78
C THR A 195 0.87 -7.65 -7.32
N THR A 196 2.16 -7.88 -7.07
CA THR A 196 2.73 -7.76 -5.72
C THR A 196 2.60 -6.33 -5.19
N GLY A 197 2.92 -5.33 -6.01
CA GLY A 197 2.73 -3.91 -5.67
C GLY A 197 1.28 -3.52 -5.42
N LEU A 198 0.34 -4.08 -6.20
CA LEU A 198 -1.10 -3.87 -6.02
C LEU A 198 -1.63 -4.47 -4.71
N ILE A 199 -1.14 -5.66 -4.33
CA ILE A 199 -1.51 -6.29 -3.05
C ILE A 199 -1.03 -5.42 -1.89
N LEU A 200 0.20 -4.90 -1.95
CA LEU A 200 0.75 -3.97 -0.96
C LEU A 200 0.02 -2.62 -0.92
N ALA A 201 -0.69 -2.24 -1.99
CA ALA A 201 -1.49 -1.02 -2.03
C ALA A 201 -2.88 -1.20 -1.41
N ILE A 202 -3.38 -2.43 -1.31
CA ILE A 202 -4.66 -2.75 -0.67
C ILE A 202 -4.50 -2.97 0.84
N GLY A 203 -3.39 -3.60 1.25
CA GLY A 203 -3.09 -3.95 2.64
C GLY A 203 -2.51 -2.79 3.44
#